data_AF-A0A1M4MN22-F1
#
_entry.id   AF-A0A1M4MN22-F1
#
_cell.length_a   1.000
_cell.length_b   1.000
_cell.length_c   1.000
_cell.angle_alpha   90.00
_cell.angle_beta   90.00
_cell.angle_gamma   90.00
#
_symmetry.space_group_name_H-M   'P 1'
#
loop_
_entity.id
_entity.type
_entity.pdbx_description
1 polymer ?
#
loop_
_entity_poly.entity_id
_entity_poly.type
_entity_poly.pdbx_seq_one_letter_code
_entity_poly.pdbx_strand_id
1 'polypeptide(L)' 'MYVQIICMVEYMEERYPRRGPRSYDDRPREFHKAVCSDCGKECEVPFKPTEGRPVYCLDCLPKHRKPRF' A
#
# COMPACT_ATOMS: atom_id res chain seq x y z
N MET A 1 35.29 5.07 42.24
CA MET A 1 33.82 5.26 42.30
C MET A 1 33.22 5.90 41.03
N TYR A 2 33.93 6.75 40.28
CA TYR A 2 33.41 7.31 39.00
C TYR A 2 33.56 6.38 37.78
N VAL A 3 34.54 5.46 37.77
CA VAL A 3 34.76 4.50 36.67
C VAL A 3 33.62 3.46 36.56
N GLN A 4 32.96 3.14 37.67
CA GLN A 4 31.88 2.15 37.73
C GLN A 4 30.53 2.72 37.25
N ILE A 5 30.34 4.05 37.32
CA ILE A 5 29.14 4.75 36.83
C ILE A 5 29.16 4.84 35.30
N ILE A 6 30.34 5.06 34.70
CA ILE A 6 30.51 5.15 33.24
C ILE A 6 30.27 3.79 32.57
N CYS A 7 30.83 2.71 33.13
CA CYS A 7 30.67 1.36 32.59
C CYS A 7 29.22 0.85 32.65
N MET A 8 28.41 1.32 33.61
CA MET A 8 27.03 0.86 33.78
C MET A 8 26.06 1.52 32.77
N VAL A 9 26.33 2.76 32.32
CA VAL A 9 25.53 3.43 31.28
C VAL A 9 25.89 2.94 29.88
N GLU A 10 27.14 2.53 29.63
CA GLU A 10 27.53 1.90 28.36
C GLU A 10 26.95 0.47 28.22
N TYR A 11 26.85 -0.30 29.32
CA TYR A 11 26.43 -1.71 29.27
C TYR A 11 24.92 -1.97 29.21
N MET A 12 24.07 -0.93 29.29
CA MET A 12 22.60 -1.07 29.24
C MET A 12 22.00 -0.85 27.83
N GLU A 13 22.75 -0.29 26.88
CA GLU A 13 22.20 0.12 25.56
C GLU A 13 22.19 -1.00 24.52
N GLU A 14 22.99 -2.05 24.68
CA GLU A 14 23.22 -3.09 23.65
C GLU A 14 22.29 -4.33 23.70
N ARG A 15 21.37 -4.45 24.67
CA ARG A 15 20.61 -5.71 24.90
C ARG A 15 19.08 -5.65 24.87
N TYR A 16 18.46 -4.63 24.29
CA TYR A 16 17.04 -4.71 23.95
C TYR A 16 16.87 -4.96 22.45
N PRO A 17 16.82 -6.23 21.98
CA PRO A 17 16.41 -6.50 20.60
C PRO A 17 14.98 -6.00 20.44
N ARG A 18 14.85 -4.83 19.82
CA ARG A 18 13.56 -4.27 19.41
C ARG A 18 12.93 -5.27 18.45
N ARG A 19 11.95 -6.02 18.95
CA ARG A 19 11.12 -6.95 18.18
C ARG A 19 10.44 -6.13 17.09
N GLY A 20 11.02 -6.13 15.90
CA GLY A 20 10.55 -5.35 14.77
C GLY A 20 9.09 -5.68 14.46
N PRO A 21 8.27 -4.69 14.07
CA PRO A 21 6.88 -4.93 13.73
C PRO A 21 6.78 -5.92 12.56
N ARG A 22 5.83 -6.85 12.68
CA ARG A 22 5.55 -7.91 11.72
C ARG A 22 5.25 -7.26 10.36
N SER A 23 6.07 -7.60 9.37
CA SER A 23 5.89 -7.17 7.97
C SER A 23 4.62 -7.81 7.43
N TYR A 24 3.52 -7.05 7.44
CA TYR A 24 2.27 -7.43 6.80
C TYR A 24 2.44 -7.18 5.30
N ASP A 25 2.82 -8.25 4.58
CA ASP A 25 2.54 -8.49 3.16
C ASP A 25 2.37 -7.21 2.32
N ASP A 26 3.48 -6.51 2.06
CA ASP A 26 3.57 -5.54 0.99
C ASP A 26 3.70 -6.32 -0.33
N ARG A 27 2.60 -6.95 -0.76
CA ARG A 27 2.50 -7.42 -2.14
C ARG A 27 2.35 -6.18 -3.02
N PRO A 28 3.31 -5.87 -3.91
CA PRO A 28 3.21 -4.73 -4.79
C PRO A 28 1.95 -4.90 -5.64
N ARG A 29 0.97 -4.01 -5.44
CA ARG A 29 -0.23 -3.98 -6.26
C ARG A 29 0.20 -3.47 -7.63
N GLU A 30 0.18 -4.34 -8.63
CA GLU A 30 0.48 -3.96 -10.00
C GLU A 30 -0.62 -3.02 -10.51
N PHE A 31 -0.27 -1.76 -10.76
CA PHE A 31 -1.15 -0.80 -11.39
C PHE A 31 -1.00 -0.92 -12.91
N HIS A 32 -2.10 -1.15 -13.61
CA HIS A 32 -2.14 -1.20 -15.05
C HIS A 32 -2.72 0.10 -15.59
N LYS A 33 -2.07 0.69 -16.60
CA LYS A 33 -2.62 1.83 -17.34
C LYS A 33 -3.73 1.33 -18.25
N ALA A 34 -4.91 1.93 -18.13
CA ALA A 34 -6.06 1.60 -18.96
C ALA A 34 -6.80 2.88 -19.37
N VAL A 35 -7.46 2.81 -20.53
CA VAL A 35 -8.28 3.91 -21.06
C VAL A 35 -9.73 3.69 -20.67
N CYS A 36 -10.31 4.71 -20.04
CA CYS A 36 -11.71 4.76 -19.67
C CYS A 36 -12.62 4.74 -20.90
N SER A 37 -13.55 3.79 -21.00
CA SER A 37 -14.46 3.68 -22.16
C SER A 37 -15.54 4.76 -22.22
N ASP A 38 -15.85 5.41 -21.10
CA ASP A 38 -16.88 6.47 -21.00
C ASP A 38 -16.28 7.87 -21.19
N CYS A 39 -15.09 8.08 -20.64
CA CYS A 39 -14.47 9.39 -20.50
C CYS A 39 -13.19 9.58 -21.31
N GLY A 40 -12.63 8.52 -21.89
CA GLY A 40 -11.41 8.54 -22.71
C GLY A 40 -10.12 8.86 -21.94
N LYS A 41 -10.18 9.05 -20.63
CA LYS A 41 -9.02 9.38 -19.79
C LYS A 41 -8.18 8.14 -19.48
N GLU A 42 -6.87 8.35 -19.39
CA GLU A 42 -5.91 7.36 -18.89
C GLU A 42 -6.07 7.24 -17.36
N CYS A 43 -6.22 6.02 -16.85
CA CYS A 43 -6.37 5.74 -15.43
C CYS A 43 -5.47 4.58 -15.00
N GLU A 44 -4.96 4.66 -13.78
CA GLU A 44 -4.19 3.61 -13.15
C GLU A 44 -5.15 2.70 -12.37
N VAL A 45 -5.38 1.51 -12.90
CA VAL A 45 -6.33 0.56 -12.33
C VAL A 45 -5.59 -0.66 -11.76
N PRO A 46 -5.97 -1.16 -10.57
CA PRO A 46 -5.34 -2.35 -9.98
C PRO A 46 -5.82 -3.66 -10.61
N PHE A 47 -6.48 -3.59 -11.78
CA PHE A 47 -7.01 -4.74 -12.51
C PHE A 47 -6.48 -4.73 -13.94
N LYS A 48 -6.21 -5.91 -14.50
CA LYS A 48 -5.79 -6.05 -15.90
C LYS A 48 -6.95 -5.67 -16.82
N PRO A 49 -6.78 -4.71 -17.76
CA PRO A 49 -7.79 -4.41 -18.77
C PRO A 49 -7.95 -5.62 -19.69
N THR A 50 -9.12 -6.25 -19.67
CA THR A 50 -9.46 -7.39 -20.54
C THR A 50 -10.32 -6.92 -21.71
N GLU A 51 -10.06 -7.41 -22.93
CA GLU A 51 -10.70 -7.02 -24.21
C GLU A 51 -12.20 -7.38 -24.36
N GLY A 52 -12.91 -7.60 -23.24
CA GLY A 52 -14.35 -7.83 -23.20
C GLY A 52 -15.07 -7.17 -22.02
N ARG A 53 -14.36 -6.40 -21.17
CA ARG A 53 -14.96 -5.66 -20.05
C ARG A 53 -14.58 -4.18 -20.15
N PRO A 54 -15.55 -3.25 -20.21
CA PRO A 54 -15.25 -1.82 -20.26
C PRO A 54 -14.58 -1.38 -18.97
N VAL A 55 -13.48 -0.64 -19.12
CA VAL A 55 -12.75 -0.05 -17.99
C VAL A 55 -13.39 1.28 -17.67
N TYR A 56 -13.70 1.50 -16.40
CA TYR A 56 -14.27 2.76 -15.91
C TYR A 56 -13.33 3.42 -14.90
N CYS A 57 -13.25 4.74 -15.00
CA CYS A 57 -12.55 5.56 -14.03
C CYS A 57 -13.25 5.55 -12.66
N LEU A 58 -12.55 5.94 -11.59
CA LEU A 58 -13.13 6.03 -10.24
C LEU A 58 -14.38 6.92 -10.18
N ASP A 59 -14.42 7.97 -11.00
CA ASP A 59 -15.54 8.90 -11.13
C ASP A 59 -16.70 8.35 -11.98
N CYS A 60 -16.40 7.49 -12.95
CA CYS A 60 -17.34 6.91 -13.90
C CYS A 60 -18.05 5.67 -13.31
N LEU A 61 -17.33 4.92 -12.49
CA LEU A 61 -17.80 3.72 -11.83
C LEU A 61 -19.12 3.90 -11.03
N PRO A 62 -19.32 4.96 -10.22
CA PRO A 62 -20.59 5.16 -9.49
C PRO A 62 -21.78 5.37 -10.42
N LYS A 63 -21.61 5.93 -11.62
CA LYS A 63 -22.71 6.15 -12.58
C LYS A 63 -23.19 4.84 -13.22
N HIS A 64 -22.29 3.87 -13.39
CA HIS A 64 -22.61 2.55 -13.94
C HIS A 64 -23.01 1.52 -12.86
N ARG A 65 -22.77 1.80 -11.58
CA ARG A 65 -23.22 0.94 -10.49
C ARG A 65 -24.74 1.07 -10.36
N LYS A 66 -25.44 -0.02 -10.70
CA LYS A 66 -26.88 -0.15 -10.43
C LYS A 66 -27.10 0.06 -8.93
N PRO A 67 -28.00 0.97 -8.50
CA PRO A 67 -28.32 1.11 -7.08
C PRO A 67 -28.83 -0.25 -6.57
N ARG A 68 -28.26 -0.71 -5.47
CA ARG A 68 -28.84 -1.84 -4.74
C ARG A 68 -30.03 -1.26 -3.98
N PHE A 69 -31.22 -1.46 -4.54
CA PHE A 69 -32.48 -1.18 -3.86
C PHE A 69 -32.64 -2.10 -2.66
#